data_AF-A0A835M6N7-F1
#
_entry.id   AF-A0A835M6N7-F1
#
_cell.length_a   1.000
_cell.length_b   1.000
_cell.length_c   1.000
_cell.angle_alpha   90.00
_cell.angle_beta   90.00
_cell.angle_gamma   90.00
#
_symmetry.space_group_name_H-M   'P 1'
#
loop_
_entity.id
_entity.type
_entity.pdbx_description
1 polymer ?
#
loop_
_entity_poly.entity_id
_entity_poly.type
_entity_poly.pdbx_seq_one_letter_code
_entity_poly.pdbx_strand_id
1 'polypeptide(L)'
;MAIGDFNIVATSSEKKGARHPNQRARNEFVDFINNNSLRDTTTLGLRYSWCNRRIGNKRILAKLDRALVNNSWLSENHNWRSKILPRKFSNHSPVIGWCTKNLRPSNVPFRFRNIWLEHPQFMDLVRESWQEPMVDGPI
;
A
#
# COMPACT_ATOMS: atom_id res chain seq x y z
N MET A 1 0.82 -9.19 -9.02
CA MET A 1 1.69 -8.15 -8.41
C MET A 1 2.58 -7.55 -9.49
N ALA A 2 2.85 -6.24 -9.41
CA ALA A 2 3.89 -5.59 -10.20
C ALA A 2 4.85 -4.82 -9.28
N ILE A 3 6.15 -4.99 -9.46
CA ILE A 3 7.19 -4.32 -8.67
C ILE A 3 8.28 -3.78 -9.60
N GLY A 4 8.67 -2.53 -9.44
CA GLY A 4 9.69 -1.92 -10.29
C GLY A 4 9.54 -0.42 -10.45
N ASP A 5 10.25 0.12 -11.43
CA ASP A 5 10.28 1.54 -11.79
C ASP A 5 9.13 1.88 -12.75
N PHE A 6 8.21 2.72 -12.30
CA PHE A 6 7.09 3.21 -13.11
C PHE A 6 7.39 4.58 -13.72
N ASN A 7 8.53 5.20 -13.40
CA ASN A 7 8.93 6.54 -13.83
C ASN A 7 7.88 7.64 -13.61
N ILE A 8 6.95 7.43 -12.66
CA ILE A 8 5.86 8.35 -12.40
C ILE A 8 5.56 8.52 -10.92
N VAL A 9 5.18 9.74 -10.57
CA VAL A 9 4.89 10.19 -9.21
C VAL A 9 3.38 10.27 -9.05
N ALA A 10 2.75 9.43 -8.23
CA ALA A 10 1.30 9.41 -8.05
C ALA A 10 0.78 10.66 -7.30
N THR A 11 1.53 11.17 -6.30
CA THR A 11 1.11 12.36 -5.53
C THR A 11 2.18 13.43 -5.46
N SER A 12 1.81 14.71 -5.31
CA SER A 12 2.78 15.80 -5.15
C SER A 12 3.77 15.56 -3.99
N SER A 13 3.35 14.84 -2.95
CA SER A 13 4.16 14.55 -1.76
C SER A 13 5.30 13.56 -2.01
N GLU A 14 5.21 12.82 -3.12
CA GLU A 14 6.20 11.82 -3.53
C GLU A 14 7.36 12.42 -4.33
N LYS A 15 7.37 13.75 -4.52
CA LYS A 15 8.50 14.48 -5.12
C LYS A 15 8.93 15.63 -4.20
N LYS A 16 10.24 15.79 -4.02
CA LYS A 16 10.84 16.94 -3.31
C LYS A 16 11.83 17.64 -4.22
N GLY A 17 11.70 18.97 -4.30
CA GLY A 17 12.48 19.81 -5.21
C GLY A 17 11.97 19.75 -6.66
N ALA A 18 12.60 20.57 -7.52
CA ALA A 18 12.21 20.76 -8.92
C ALA A 18 10.77 21.27 -9.13
N ARG A 19 10.35 21.27 -10.40
CA ARG A 19 8.97 21.58 -10.80
C ARG A 19 8.00 20.46 -10.41
N HIS A 20 6.75 20.85 -10.18
CA HIS A 20 5.65 19.92 -9.94
C HIS A 20 5.55 18.87 -11.07
N PRO A 21 5.17 17.62 -10.75
CA PRO A 21 4.97 16.60 -11.77
C PRO A 21 3.82 16.97 -12.72
N ASN A 22 3.84 16.45 -13.95
CA ASN A 22 2.78 16.65 -14.93
C ASN A 22 1.45 16.10 -14.40
N GLN A 23 0.47 16.97 -14.16
CA GLN A 23 -0.80 16.59 -13.54
C GLN A 23 -1.60 15.58 -14.36
N ARG A 24 -1.61 15.69 -15.68
CA ARG A 24 -2.33 14.77 -16.56
C ARG A 24 -1.78 13.34 -16.44
N ALA A 25 -0.46 13.19 -16.59
CA ALA A 25 0.18 11.89 -16.49
C ALA A 25 -0.04 11.24 -15.11
N ARG A 26 -0.03 12.05 -14.04
CA ARG A 26 -0.35 11.54 -12.70
C ARG A 26 -1.77 11.01 -12.60
N ASN A 27 -2.74 11.76 -13.11
CA ASN A 27 -4.14 11.35 -13.08
C ASN A 27 -4.33 10.06 -13.87
N GLU A 28 -3.78 9.98 -15.08
CA GLU A 28 -3.81 8.75 -15.90
C GLU A 28 -3.20 7.55 -15.16
N PHE A 29 -2.11 7.75 -14.41
CA PHE A 29 -1.52 6.67 -13.60
C PHE A 29 -2.37 6.26 -12.40
N VAL A 30 -2.97 7.23 -11.71
CA VAL A 30 -3.90 6.96 -10.59
C VAL A 30 -5.14 6.25 -11.09
N ASP A 31 -5.69 6.67 -12.22
CA ASP A 31 -6.83 6.03 -12.87
C ASP A 31 -6.48 4.60 -13.30
N PHE A 32 -5.29 4.38 -13.86
CA PHE A 32 -4.80 3.04 -14.16
C PHE A 32 -4.74 2.16 -12.91
N ILE A 33 -4.21 2.67 -11.78
CA ILE A 33 -4.17 1.92 -10.51
C ILE A 33 -5.60 1.57 -10.06
N ASN A 34 -6.51 2.54 -10.08
CA ASN A 34 -7.88 2.35 -9.62
C ASN A 34 -8.68 1.39 -10.52
N ASN A 35 -8.63 1.59 -11.83
CA ASN A 35 -9.36 0.78 -12.82
C ASN A 35 -8.94 -0.69 -12.80
N ASN A 36 -7.70 -0.98 -12.39
CA ASN A 36 -7.19 -2.34 -12.27
C ASN A 36 -7.28 -2.90 -10.84
N SER A 37 -7.98 -2.21 -9.93
CA SER A 37 -8.07 -2.58 -8.51
C SER A 37 -6.70 -2.85 -7.86
N LEU A 38 -5.69 -2.09 -8.29
CA LEU A 38 -4.35 -2.13 -7.75
C LEU A 38 -4.24 -1.20 -6.55
N ARG A 39 -3.29 -1.51 -5.66
CA ARG A 39 -2.96 -0.72 -4.48
C ARG A 39 -1.46 -0.58 -4.40
N ASP A 40 -0.97 0.66 -4.24
CA ASP A 40 0.43 0.91 -3.89
C ASP A 40 0.64 0.52 -2.43
N THR A 41 1.46 -0.51 -2.23
CA THR A 41 1.70 -1.06 -0.90
C THR A 41 2.51 -0.09 -0.05
N THR A 42 2.05 0.15 1.18
CA THR A 42 2.79 0.97 2.15
C THR A 42 4.21 0.45 2.30
N THR A 43 5.16 1.28 1.90
CA THR A 43 6.56 0.89 1.81
C THR A 43 7.30 1.28 3.08
N LEU A 44 8.02 0.34 3.69
CA LEU A 44 8.92 0.59 4.81
C LEU A 44 10.24 1.20 4.34
N GLY A 45 11.01 1.77 5.27
CA GLY A 45 12.35 2.29 4.99
C GLY A 45 12.32 3.70 4.40
N LEU A 46 13.02 3.91 3.28
CA LEU A 46 13.12 5.25 2.68
C LEU A 46 11.80 5.68 2.03
N ARG A 47 11.50 6.99 2.10
CA ARG A 47 10.33 7.58 1.43
C ARG A 47 10.47 7.69 -0.09
N TYR A 48 11.68 7.90 -0.58
CA TYR A 48 11.96 8.17 -1.99
C TYR A 48 12.85 7.06 -2.57
N SER A 49 12.47 6.55 -3.74
CA SER A 49 13.23 5.53 -4.43
C SER A 49 14.27 6.12 -5.40
N TRP A 50 14.12 7.38 -5.80
CA TRP A 50 14.98 8.04 -6.78
C TRP A 50 15.62 9.33 -6.23
N CYS A 51 16.82 9.66 -6.70
CA CYS A 51 17.52 10.91 -6.42
C CYS A 51 18.47 11.25 -7.58
N ASN A 52 18.48 12.52 -8.00
CA ASN A 52 19.36 13.03 -9.04
C ASN A 52 20.85 13.16 -8.63
N ARG A 53 21.20 12.76 -7.40
CA ARG A 53 22.55 12.81 -6.80
C ARG A 53 23.17 14.21 -6.67
N ARG A 54 22.38 15.27 -6.84
CA ARG A 54 22.84 16.63 -6.58
C ARG A 54 22.69 16.97 -5.10
N ILE A 55 23.42 17.99 -4.65
CA ILE A 55 23.49 18.44 -3.26
C ILE A 55 22.73 19.77 -3.10
N GLY A 56 22.28 20.06 -1.88
CA GLY A 56 21.62 21.31 -1.52
C GLY A 56 20.33 21.55 -2.30
N ASN A 57 20.10 22.80 -2.72
CA ASN A 57 18.89 23.23 -3.42
C ASN A 57 18.70 22.59 -4.81
N LYS A 58 19.76 21.98 -5.37
CA LYS A 58 19.70 21.26 -6.64
C LYS A 58 19.28 19.79 -6.46
N ARG A 59 19.17 19.29 -5.23
CA ARG A 59 18.78 17.91 -4.92
C ARG A 59 17.30 17.69 -5.22
N ILE A 60 17.02 16.65 -5.98
CA ILE A 60 15.65 16.23 -6.33
C ILE A 60 15.47 14.79 -5.84
N LEU A 61 14.36 14.53 -5.16
CA LEU A 61 13.96 13.20 -4.69
C LEU A 61 12.60 12.85 -5.27
N ALA A 62 12.39 11.59 -5.64
CA ALA A 62 11.10 11.10 -6.14
C ALA A 62 10.83 9.66 -5.72
N LYS A 63 9.56 9.27 -5.53
CA LYS A 63 9.13 7.86 -5.49
C LYS A 63 8.71 7.45 -6.89
N LEU A 64 9.58 6.71 -7.58
CA LEU A 64 9.35 6.19 -8.94
C LEU A 64 9.19 4.67 -8.95
N ASP A 65 9.81 4.00 -7.98
CA ASP A 65 9.78 2.55 -7.81
C ASP A 65 8.70 2.18 -6.79
N ARG A 66 7.84 1.20 -7.13
CA ARG A 66 6.66 0.82 -6.34
C ARG A 66 6.44 -0.67 -6.36
N ALA A 67 5.63 -1.16 -5.41
CA ALA A 67 5.03 -2.48 -5.44
C ALA A 67 3.51 -2.32 -5.44
N LEU A 68 2.90 -2.61 -6.59
CA LEU A 68 1.46 -2.58 -6.82
C LEU A 68 0.88 -4.00 -6.70
N VAL A 69 -0.17 -4.15 -5.89
CA VAL A 69 -0.83 -5.43 -5.63
C VAL A 69 -2.34 -5.29 -5.76
N ASN A 70 -3.04 -6.33 -6.18
CA ASN A 70 -4.50 -6.41 -6.14
C ASN A 70 -4.96 -7.33 -5.00
N ASN A 71 -6.28 -7.44 -4.81
CA ASN A 71 -6.87 -8.26 -3.74
C ASN A 71 -6.55 -9.76 -3.90
N SER A 72 -6.57 -10.29 -5.12
CA SER A 72 -6.19 -11.70 -5.39
C SER A 72 -4.75 -12.00 -4.98
N TRP A 73 -3.80 -11.08 -5.20
CA TRP A 73 -2.45 -11.25 -4.69
C TRP A 73 -2.43 -11.26 -3.15
N LEU A 74 -3.17 -10.35 -2.51
CA LEU A 74 -3.21 -10.21 -1.06
C LEU A 74 -3.89 -11.37 -0.34
N SER A 75 -4.84 -12.07 -0.98
CA SER A 75 -5.47 -13.28 -0.42
C SER A 75 -4.51 -14.47 -0.38
N GLU A 76 -3.59 -14.57 -1.35
CA GLU A 76 -2.57 -15.60 -1.34
C GLU A 76 -1.36 -15.21 -0.47
N ASN A 77 -1.07 -13.90 -0.39
CA ASN A 77 0.12 -13.33 0.23
C ASN A 77 -0.25 -12.49 1.45
N HIS A 78 -0.88 -13.14 2.43
CA HIS A 78 -1.23 -12.51 3.68
C HIS A 78 -0.02 -11.84 4.34
N ASN A 79 -0.19 -10.60 4.80
CA ASN A 79 0.87 -9.78 5.41
C ASN A 79 2.02 -9.44 4.46
N TRP A 80 1.72 -9.29 3.17
CA TRP A 80 2.65 -8.68 2.22
C TRP A 80 3.16 -7.32 2.73
N ARG A 81 4.46 -7.12 2.62
CA ARG A 81 5.19 -5.88 2.94
C ARG A 81 6.14 -5.54 1.80
N SER A 82 6.42 -4.25 1.63
CA SER A 82 7.48 -3.77 0.76
C SER A 82 8.40 -2.81 1.51
N LYS A 83 9.66 -2.69 1.09
CA LYS A 83 10.65 -1.77 1.65
C LYS A 83 11.54 -1.17 0.57
N ILE A 84 11.76 0.14 0.65
CA ILE A 84 12.81 0.81 -0.12
C ILE A 84 14.09 0.77 0.71
N LEU A 85 15.11 0.12 0.16
CA LEU A 85 16.42 -0.05 0.79
C LEU A 85 17.32 1.17 0.58
N PRO A 86 18.33 1.37 1.45
CA PRO A 86 19.34 2.39 1.23
C PRO A 86 20.04 2.22 -0.12
N ARG A 87 20.16 3.32 -0.83
CA ARG A 87 20.90 3.43 -2.08
C ARG A 87 22.40 3.33 -1.84
N LYS A 88 23.09 2.55 -2.68
CA LYS A 88 24.56 2.51 -2.72
C LYS A 88 25.09 3.03 -4.07
N PHE A 89 24.79 2.33 -5.16
CA PHE A 89 25.47 2.55 -6.44
C PHE A 89 24.60 3.04 -7.60
N SER A 90 23.26 3.04 -7.46
CA SER A 90 22.31 3.52 -8.49
C SER A 90 21.70 4.89 -8.15
N ASN A 91 21.15 5.61 -9.13
CA ASN A 91 20.24 6.74 -8.88
C ASN A 91 18.82 6.26 -8.50
N HIS A 92 18.59 4.94 -8.46
CA HIS A 92 17.47 4.28 -7.83
C HIS A 92 17.88 3.57 -6.54
N SER A 93 16.90 3.36 -5.66
CA SER A 93 16.96 2.62 -4.42
C SER A 93 16.17 1.33 -4.63
N PRO A 94 16.73 0.14 -4.35
CA PRO A 94 16.02 -1.12 -4.56
C PRO A 94 14.73 -1.20 -3.75
N VAL A 95 13.67 -1.74 -4.35
CA VAL A 95 12.43 -2.12 -3.66
C VAL A 95 12.42 -3.63 -3.48
N ILE A 96 12.26 -4.08 -2.25
CA ILE A 96 12.10 -5.50 -1.91
C ILE A 96 10.71 -5.72 -1.33
N GLY A 97 10.07 -6.82 -1.72
CA GLY A 97 8.79 -7.26 -1.19
C GLY A 97 8.90 -8.64 -0.55
N TRP A 98 8.15 -8.87 0.53
CA TRP A 98 8.12 -10.16 1.23
C TRP A 98 6.81 -10.34 2.00
N CYS A 99 6.46 -11.59 2.27
CA CYS A 99 5.42 -11.94 3.23
C CYS A 99 6.07 -12.26 4.57
N THR A 100 5.57 -11.69 5.66
CA THR A 100 5.93 -12.20 6.98
C THR A 100 5.13 -13.46 7.24
N LYS A 101 5.81 -14.57 7.57
CA LYS A 101 5.14 -15.73 8.14
C LYS A 101 4.58 -15.31 9.49
N ASN A 102 3.28 -15.04 9.54
CA ASN A 102 2.58 -14.96 10.81
C ASN A 102 2.53 -16.38 11.35
N LEU A 103 3.48 -16.76 12.19
CA LEU A 103 3.36 -17.93 13.06
C LEU A 103 2.31 -17.65 14.15
N ARG A 104 1.14 -17.13 13.77
CA ARG A 104 0.00 -17.14 14.69
C ARG A 104 -0.27 -18.63 14.96
N PRO A 105 -0.36 -19.06 16.22
CA PRO A 105 -0.84 -20.39 16.52
C PRO A 105 -2.17 -20.57 15.77
N SER A 106 -2.37 -21.72 15.11
CA SER A 106 -3.64 -22.03 14.43
C SER A 106 -4.85 -21.95 15.38
N ASN A 107 -4.61 -21.94 16.69
CA ASN A 107 -5.61 -22.05 17.75
C ASN A 107 -5.78 -20.76 18.55
N VAL A 108 -5.68 -19.57 17.94
CA VAL A 108 -6.07 -18.35 18.64
C VAL A 108 -7.61 -18.33 18.75
N PRO A 109 -8.20 -18.39 19.95
CA PRO A 109 -9.65 -18.35 20.09
C PRO A 109 -10.17 -17.00 19.60
N PHE A 110 -11.35 -17.01 18.96
CA PHE A 110 -12.10 -15.79 18.71
C PHE A 110 -12.36 -15.08 20.03
N ARG A 111 -12.02 -13.79 20.11
CA ARG A 111 -12.28 -12.93 21.27
C ARG A 111 -13.05 -11.72 20.79
N PHE A 112 -14.25 -11.52 21.33
CA PHE A 112 -14.98 -10.27 21.20
C PHE A 112 -14.96 -9.54 22.55
N ARG A 113 -15.13 -8.22 22.53
CA ARG A 113 -15.23 -7.43 23.77
C ARG A 113 -16.68 -7.45 24.25
N ASN A 114 -16.95 -8.00 25.43
CA ASN A 114 -18.30 -8.10 25.97
C ASN A 114 -19.00 -6.76 26.14
N ILE A 115 -18.25 -5.65 26.30
CA ILE A 115 -18.81 -4.30 26.38
C ILE A 115 -19.69 -3.92 25.19
N TRP A 116 -19.48 -4.54 24.02
CA TRP A 116 -20.34 -4.32 22.87
C TRP A 116 -21.78 -4.79 23.10
N LEU A 117 -21.99 -5.83 23.93
CA LEU A 117 -23.33 -6.31 24.30
C LEU A 117 -24.10 -5.29 25.14
N GLU A 118 -23.39 -4.37 25.82
CA GLU A 118 -24.00 -3.31 26.63
C GLU A 118 -24.40 -2.10 25.77
N HIS A 119 -23.94 -2.01 24.52
CA HIS A 119 -24.32 -0.92 23.63
C HIS A 119 -25.76 -1.11 23.15
N PRO A 120 -26.68 -0.15 23.38
CA PRO A 120 -28.11 -0.33 23.12
C PRO A 120 -28.45 -0.75 21.68
N GLN A 121 -27.66 -0.32 20.70
CA GLN A 121 -27.89 -0.59 19.28
C GLN A 121 -27.12 -1.80 18.74
N PHE A 122 -26.33 -2.50 19.57
CA PHE A 122 -25.46 -3.57 19.08
C PHE A 122 -26.24 -4.71 18.45
N MET A 123 -27.33 -5.14 19.09
CA MET A 123 -28.16 -6.24 18.57
C MET A 123 -28.89 -5.87 17.28
N ASP A 124 -29.24 -4.59 17.10
CA ASP A 124 -29.88 -4.12 15.86
C ASP A 124 -28.86 -4.09 14.71
N LEU A 125 -27.66 -3.57 14.95
CA LEU A 125 -26.56 -3.59 13.99
C LEU A 125 -26.22 -5.03 13.55
N VAL A 126 -26.16 -5.96 14.50
CA VAL A 126 -25.93 -7.38 14.23
C VAL A 126 -27.02 -7.93 13.31
N ARG A 127 -28.30 -7.65 13.62
CA ARG A 127 -29.43 -8.13 12.82
C ARG A 127 -29.39 -7.56 11.41
N GLU A 128 -29.13 -6.27 11.26
CA GLU A 128 -29.00 -5.60 9.96
C GLU A 128 -27.86 -6.20 9.13
N SER A 129 -26.68 -6.37 9.73
CA SER A 129 -25.50 -6.94 9.07
C SER A 129 -25.75 -8.36 8.56
N TRP A 130 -26.56 -9.15 9.28
CA TRP A 130 -26.89 -10.52 8.88
C TRP A 130 -27.90 -10.60 7.72
N GLN A 131 -28.60 -9.51 7.42
CA GLN A 131 -29.52 -9.41 6.28
C GLN A 131 -28.84 -8.87 5.03
N GLU A 132 -27.59 -8.38 5.13
CA GLU A 132 -26.83 -7.96 3.95
C GLU A 132 -26.51 -9.18 3.08
N PRO A 133 -26.81 -9.12 1.76
CA PRO A 133 -26.45 -10.20 0.86
C PRO A 133 -24.92 -10.38 0.88
N MET A 134 -24.46 -11.60 1.08
CA MET A 134 -23.02 -11.92 1.05
C MET A 134 -22.48 -11.65 -0.36
N VAL A 135 -21.90 -10.47 -0.55
CA VAL A 135 -21.01 -10.19 -1.68
C VAL A 135 -19.62 -10.60 -1.20
N ASP A 136 -19.26 -11.84 -1.52
CA ASP A 136 -18.04 -12.55 -1.12
C ASP A 136 -17.99 -12.94 0.36
N GLY A 137 -18.00 -14.25 0.61
CA GLY A 137 -17.94 -14.83 1.96
C GLY A 137 -16.66 -14.46 2.72
N PRO A 138 -16.65 -14.60 4.06
CA PRO A 138 -15.53 -14.17 4.88
C PRO A 138 -14.28 -15.01 4.61
N ILE A 139 -13.14 -14.31 4.60
CA ILE A 139 -11.75 -14.82 4.55
C ILE A 139 -11.45 -15.68 5.77
#